data_AF-A0A9D5ZF21-F1
#
_entry.id   AF-A0A9D5ZF21-F1
#
_cell.length_a   1.000
_cell.length_b   1.000
_cell.length_c   1.000
_cell.angle_alpha   90.00
_cell.angle_beta   90.00
_cell.angle_gamma   90.00
#
_symmetry.space_group_name_H-M   'P 1'
#
loop_
_entity.id
_entity.type
_entity.pdbx_description
1 polymer ?
#
loop_
_entity_poly.entity_id
_entity_poly.type
_entity_poly.pdbx_seq_one_letter_code
_entity_poly.pdbx_strand_id
1 'polypeptide(L)' 'EQDGLAVIREVRRVSPLVKVIGMSGGGRTLSSALSLNVAEKVGADATLPKPFSMEELFQTVDRVLNGRS' A
#
# COMPACT_ATOMS: atom_id res chain seq x y z
N GLU A 1 17.70 -1.70 5.93
CA GLU A 1 16.26 -1.50 5.74
C GLU A 1 16.05 -0.71 4.45
N GLN A 2 14.98 -0.98 3.69
CA GLN A 2 14.64 -0.24 2.47
C GLN A 2 13.34 0.53 2.73
N ASP A 3 13.28 1.79 2.30
CA ASP A 3 12.07 2.63 2.42
C ASP A 3 10.98 2.11 1.49
N GLY A 4 9.82 1.77 2.05
CA GLY A 4 8.67 1.27 1.31
C GLY A 4 8.21 2.22 0.20
N LEU A 5 8.27 3.55 0.41
CA LEU A 5 7.89 4.51 -0.62
C LEU A 5 8.82 4.46 -1.84
N ALA A 6 10.13 4.27 -1.61
CA ALA A 6 11.10 4.10 -2.68
C ALA A 6 10.83 2.80 -3.46
N VAL A 7 10.41 1.73 -2.79
CA VAL A 7 10.00 0.47 -3.43
C VAL A 7 8.79 0.68 -4.34
N ILE A 8 7.74 1.36 -3.86
CA ILE A 8 6.53 1.59 -4.67
C ILE A 8 6.90 2.41 -5.91
N ARG A 9 7.70 3.47 -5.78
CA ARG A 9 8.18 4.27 -6.93
C ARG A 9 8.91 3.42 -7.94
N GLU A 10 9.81 2.56 -7.49
CA GLU A 10 10.61 1.72 -8.36
C GLU A 10 9.76 0.67 -9.06
N VAL A 11 8.86 -0.01 -8.35
CA VAL A 11 7.90 -0.96 -8.96
C VAL A 11 7.07 -0.28 -10.04
N ARG A 12 6.59 0.95 -9.80
CA ARG A 12 5.85 1.71 -10.82
C ARG A 12 6.68 2.06 -12.04
N ARG A 13 7.98 2.28 -11.87
CA ARG A 13 8.91 2.56 -12.96
C ARG A 13 9.21 1.31 -13.80
N VAL A 14 9.42 0.16 -13.17
CA VAL A 14 9.91 -1.06 -13.85
C VAL A 14 8.80 -2.04 -14.25
N SER A 15 7.67 -2.03 -13.55
CA SER A 15 6.56 -2.97 -13.78
C SER A 15 5.21 -2.34 -13.40
N PRO A 16 4.72 -1.37 -14.20
CA PRO A 16 3.55 -0.56 -13.85
C PRO A 16 2.25 -1.35 -13.68
N LEU A 17 2.15 -2.57 -14.22
CA LEU A 17 0.97 -3.43 -14.13
C LEU A 17 0.88 -4.25 -12.83
N VAL A 18 2.00 -4.42 -12.10
CA VAL A 18 1.99 -5.17 -10.84
C VAL A 18 1.17 -4.41 -9.81
N LYS A 19 0.29 -5.11 -9.11
CA LYS A 19 -0.54 -4.52 -8.07
C LYS A 19 0.24 -4.33 -6.78
N VAL A 20 0.12 -3.15 -6.16
CA VAL A 20 0.86 -2.78 -4.95
C VAL A 20 -0.11 -2.30 -3.87
N ILE A 21 -0.02 -2.91 -2.69
CA ILE A 21 -0.77 -2.52 -1.49
C ILE A 21 0.22 -1.94 -0.47
N GLY A 22 0.06 -0.65 -0.14
CA GLY A 22 0.86 0.01 0.89
C GLY A 22 0.35 -0.31 2.29
N MET A 23 1.21 -0.81 3.19
CA MET A 23 0.83 -1.16 4.56
C MET A 23 1.68 -0.42 5.59
N SER A 24 1.05 0.30 6.52
CA SER A 24 1.74 1.07 7.56
C SER A 24 1.06 0.93 8.91
N GLY A 25 1.85 0.72 9.97
CA GLY A 25 1.41 0.87 11.36
C GLY A 25 1.72 2.25 11.94
N GLY A 26 2.23 3.17 11.11
CA GLY A 26 2.90 4.37 11.59
C GLY A 26 4.28 4.07 12.14
N GLY A 27 5.01 5.13 12.49
CA GLY A 27 6.32 5.04 13.11
C GLY A 27 6.59 6.23 14.03
N ARG A 28 7.83 6.34 14.52
CA ARG A 28 8.25 7.43 15.41
C ARG A 28 8.16 8.82 14.79
N THR A 29 8.24 8.90 13.46
CA THR A 29 8.38 10.17 12.71
C THR A 29 7.15 10.52 11.86
N LEU A 30 6.40 9.52 11.39
CA LEU A 30 5.23 9.71 10.53
C LEU A 30 4.06 8.89 11.04
N SER A 31 2.87 9.50 11.04
CA SER A 31 1.64 8.78 11.31
C SER A 31 1.36 7.75 10.22
N SER A 32 0.62 6.70 10.58
CA SER A 32 0.16 5.69 9.62
C SER A 32 -0.61 6.35 8.48
N ALA A 33 -1.55 7.24 8.81
CA ALA A 33 -2.38 7.95 7.84
C ALA A 33 -1.57 8.76 6.83
N LEU A 34 -0.54 9.51 7.28
CA LEU A 34 0.32 10.27 6.37
C LEU A 34 1.12 9.34 5.45
N SER A 35 1.70 8.28 6.01
CA SER A 35 2.48 7.30 5.24
C SER A 35 1.64 6.63 4.16
N LEU A 36 0.40 6.24 4.49
CA LEU A 36 -0.54 5.62 3.56
C LEU A 36 -0.99 6.61 2.50
N ASN A 37 -1.30 7.86 2.86
CA ASN A 37 -1.65 8.89 1.88
C ASN A 37 -0.53 9.13 0.87
N VAL A 38 0.73 9.12 1.32
CA VAL A 38 1.88 9.24 0.42
C VAL A 38 2.04 8.00 -0.45
N ALA A 39 1.82 6.79 0.09
CA ALA A 39 1.87 5.54 -0.68
C ALA A 39 0.87 5.55 -1.86
N GLU A 40 -0.35 6.03 -1.66
CA GLU A 40 -1.35 6.18 -2.74
C GLU A 40 -0.88 7.16 -3.82
N LYS A 41 -0.39 8.34 -3.41
CA LYS A 41 0.14 9.36 -4.35
C LYS A 41 1.33 8.86 -5.15
N VAL A 42 2.12 7.96 -4.58
CA VAL A 42 3.28 7.34 -5.22
C VAL A 42 2.88 6.21 -6.18
N GLY A 43 1.66 5.66 -6.06
CA GLY A 43 1.11 4.67 -6.97
C GLY A 43 0.76 3.33 -6.32
N ALA A 44 0.53 3.26 -5.02
CA ALA A 44 -0.15 2.10 -4.45
C ALA A 44 -1.59 2.02 -4.99
N ASP A 45 -2.02 0.83 -5.43
CA ASP A 45 -3.41 0.59 -5.88
C ASP A 45 -4.39 0.57 -4.69
N ALA A 46 -3.87 0.33 -3.49
CA ALA A 46 -4.60 0.33 -2.24
C ALA A 46 -3.67 0.60 -1.06
N THR A 47 -4.26 0.99 0.06
CA THR A 47 -3.60 1.07 1.35
C THR A 47 -4.33 0.24 2.40
N LEU A 48 -3.58 -0.25 3.39
CA LEU A 48 -4.11 -1.03 4.50
C LEU A 48 -3.37 -0.65 5.81
N PRO A 49 -4.03 0.03 6.76
CA PRO A 49 -3.42 0.38 8.04
C PRO A 49 -3.22 -0.86 8.91
N LYS A 50 -2.11 -0.91 9.66
CA LYS A 50 -1.90 -1.91 10.71
C LYS A 50 -2.40 -1.40 12.07
N PRO A 51 -2.93 -2.26 12.95
CA PRO A 51 -3.21 -3.68 12.70
C PRO A 51 -4.41 -3.86 11.76
N PHE A 52 -4.43 -4.99 11.06
CA PHE A 52 -5.54 -5.42 10.21
C PHE A 52 -5.83 -6.91 10.44
N SER A 53 -7.06 -7.31 10.16
CA SER A 53 -7.54 -8.69 10.15
C SER A 53 -7.19 -9.39 8.83
N MET A 54 -7.26 -10.73 8.83
CA MET A 54 -7.12 -11.51 7.60
C MET A 54 -8.24 -11.21 6.59
N GLU A 55 -9.44 -10.93 7.09
CA GLU A 55 -10.59 -10.56 6.25
C GLU A 55 -10.33 -9.25 5.49
N GLU A 56 -9.86 -8.21 6.18
CA GLU A 56 -9.50 -6.93 5.55
C GLU A 56 -8.38 -7.09 4.50
N LEU A 57 -7.42 -7.98 4.76
CA LEU A 57 -6.36 -8.29 3.79
C LEU A 57 -6.95 -8.95 2.54
N PHE A 58 -7.76 -10.00 2.67
CA PHE A 58 -8.36 -10.68 1.53
C PHE A 58 -9.30 -9.78 0.73
N GLN A 59 -10.11 -8.97 1.41
CA GLN A 59 -10.98 -7.97 0.76
C GLN A 59 -10.15 -6.95 -0.03
N THR A 60 -9.04 -6.47 0.54
CA THR A 60 -8.15 -5.51 -0.15
C THR A 60 -7.50 -6.13 -1.39
N VAL A 61 -7.04 -7.38 -1.29
CA VAL A 61 -6.47 -8.11 -2.42
C VAL A 61 -7.51 -8.34 -3.51
N ASP A 62 -8.71 -8.79 -3.16
CA ASP A 62 -9.80 -9.01 -4.13
C ASP A 62 -10.19 -7.71 -4.84
N ARG A 63 -10.32 -6.61 -4.09
CA ARG A 63 -10.60 -5.28 -4.64
C ARG A 63 -9.55 -4.86 -5.68
N VAL A 64 -8.28 -5.08 -5.39
CA VAL A 64 -7.17 -4.63 -6.25
C VAL A 64 -6.98 -5.53 -7.49
N LEU A 65 -7.25 -6.82 -7.38
CA LEU A 65 -7.11 -7.78 -8.48
C LEU A 65 -8.35 -7.85 -9.39
N ASN A 66 -9.54 -7.78 -8.79
CA ASN A 66 -10.80 -8.04 -9.49
C ASN A 66 -11.69 -6.81 -9.66
N GLY A 67 -11.36 -5.67 -9.03
CA GLY A 67 -12.12 -4.42 -9.17
C GLY A 67 -13.53 -4.48 -8.58
N ARG A 68 -13.81 -5.43 -7.69
CA ARG A 68 -15.10 -5.53 -6.98
C ARG A 68 -15.04 -4.66 -5.72
N SER A 69 -16.04 -3.78 -5.60
CA SER A 69 -16.36 -2.98 -4.41
C SER A 69 -17.58 -3.56 -3.72
#